data_AF-A0A194XU14-F1
#
_entry.id   AF-A0A194XU14-F1
#
_cell.length_a   1.000
_cell.length_b   1.000
_cell.length_c   1.000
_cell.angle_alpha   90.00
_cell.angle_beta   90.00
_cell.angle_gamma   90.00
#
_symmetry.space_group_name_H-M   'P 1'
#
loop_
_entity.id
_entity.type
_entity.pdbx_description
1 polymer ?
#
loop_
_entity_poly.entity_id
_entity_poly.type
_entity_poly.pdbx_seq_one_letter_code
_entity_poly.pdbx_strand_id
1 'polypeptide(L)'
;MSLTLPSSTRAPGQPWPHIDQSPHRTGLQCVQGILNFAPNGPEDGGLVVMKGSHALCEEFFRAHDVTGRKTWGPDDWIGFEESETQWFEEKGCKVMKVCAEPGDLILWDSRTVHYNVRPRSQNLLALI
;
A
#
# COMPACT_ATOMS: atom_id res chain seq x y z
N MET A 1 -3.07 -10.15 -11.73
CA MET A 1 -2.36 -11.45 -11.64
C MET A 1 -1.91 -11.62 -10.20
N SER A 2 -2.42 -12.63 -9.47
CA SER A 2 -1.92 -12.97 -8.14
C SER A 2 -0.93 -14.12 -8.29
N LEU A 3 0.36 -13.80 -8.19
CA LEU A 3 1.44 -14.77 -8.17
C LEU A 3 2.17 -14.62 -6.84
N THR A 4 1.88 -15.51 -5.89
CA THR A 4 2.58 -15.58 -4.61
C THR A 4 3.65 -16.66 -4.72
N LEU A 5 4.91 -16.25 -4.79
CA LEU A 5 6.05 -17.15 -4.82
C LEU A 5 6.42 -17.60 -3.39
N PRO A 6 6.98 -18.80 -3.17
CA PRO A 6 7.41 -19.24 -1.85
C PRO A 6 8.41 -18.26 -1.23
N SER A 7 8.49 -18.21 0.10
CA SER A 7 9.53 -17.42 0.76
C SER A 7 10.91 -17.86 0.26
N SER A 8 11.73 -16.87 -0.12
CA SER A 8 13.07 -17.09 -0.65
C SER A 8 14.13 -16.87 0.44
N THR A 9 15.35 -17.37 0.24
CA THR A 9 16.51 -17.05 1.09
C THR A 9 16.99 -15.60 0.96
N ARG A 10 16.35 -14.76 0.13
CA ARG A 10 16.66 -13.33 0.05
C ARG A 10 16.21 -12.62 1.33
N ALA A 11 16.96 -11.58 1.67
CA ALA A 11 16.57 -10.66 2.72
C ALA A 11 15.13 -10.16 2.54
N PRO A 12 14.41 -9.89 3.65
CA PRO A 12 13.10 -9.27 3.62
C PRO A 12 13.08 -8.05 2.70
N GLY A 13 11.97 -7.86 1.98
CA GLY A 13 11.80 -6.65 1.18
C GLY A 13 11.69 -5.44 2.10
N GLN A 14 12.34 -4.35 1.75
CA GLN A 14 12.08 -3.09 2.44
C GLN A 14 10.69 -2.58 2.04
N PRO A 15 9.91 -2.01 2.98
CA PRO A 15 8.70 -1.28 2.64
C PRO A 15 8.97 -0.19 1.63
N TRP A 16 7.97 0.10 0.80
CA TRP A 16 8.01 1.15 -0.21
C TRP A 16 6.66 1.88 -0.17
N PRO A 17 6.37 2.55 0.97
CA PRO A 17 5.07 3.16 1.21
C PRO A 17 4.79 4.25 0.17
N HIS A 18 3.61 4.20 -0.44
CA HIS A 18 3.20 5.17 -1.44
C HIS A 18 1.69 5.36 -1.45
N ILE A 19 1.27 6.40 -2.15
CA ILE A 19 -0.11 6.60 -2.63
C ILE A 19 -0.11 6.63 -4.15
N ASP A 20 -1.28 6.37 -4.73
CA ASP A 20 -1.50 6.36 -6.18
C ASP A 20 -2.51 7.45 -6.59
N GLN A 21 -2.53 8.58 -5.86
CA GLN A 21 -3.23 9.79 -6.25
C GLN A 21 -2.27 10.98 -6.24
N SER A 22 -2.28 11.75 -7.32
CA SER A 22 -1.51 12.99 -7.40
C SER A 22 -1.87 13.96 -6.27
N PRO A 23 -0.86 14.59 -5.62
CA PRO A 23 -1.07 15.59 -4.58
C PRO A 23 -1.73 16.87 -5.11
N HIS A 24 -1.75 17.05 -6.44
CA HIS A 24 -2.42 18.16 -7.11
C HIS A 24 -3.94 17.99 -7.18
N ARG A 25 -4.47 16.83 -6.79
CA ARG A 25 -5.91 16.55 -6.77
C ARG A 25 -6.40 16.39 -5.33
N THR A 26 -7.48 17.07 -5.01
CA THR A 26 -8.12 17.01 -3.69
C THR A 26 -9.32 16.07 -3.69
N GLY A 27 -9.71 15.60 -2.50
CA GLY A 27 -10.79 14.63 -2.36
C GLY A 27 -10.48 13.24 -2.95
N LEU A 28 -11.50 12.38 -2.97
CA LEU A 28 -11.41 11.03 -3.54
C LEU A 28 -11.51 11.10 -5.07
N GLN A 29 -10.43 10.76 -5.77
CA GLN A 29 -10.41 10.70 -7.24
C GLN A 29 -10.44 9.27 -7.79
N CYS A 30 -9.87 8.32 -7.04
CA CYS A 30 -9.76 6.93 -7.48
C CYS A 30 -9.94 5.98 -6.28
N VAL A 31 -10.64 4.88 -6.55
CA VAL A 31 -10.68 3.71 -5.66
C VAL A 31 -9.94 2.61 -6.38
N GLN A 32 -8.91 2.08 -5.73
CA GLN A 32 -8.17 0.93 -6.22
C GLN A 32 -8.78 -0.36 -5.67
N GLY A 33 -8.55 -1.46 -6.37
CA GLY A 33 -9.13 -2.73 -5.97
C GLY A 33 -8.29 -3.95 -6.35
N ILE A 34 -8.44 -4.99 -5.53
CA ILE A 34 -7.91 -6.34 -5.75
C ILE A 34 -9.07 -7.31 -5.59
N LEU A 35 -9.34 -8.09 -6.64
CA LEU A 35 -10.16 -9.30 -6.52
C LEU A 35 -9.23 -10.43 -6.07
N ASN A 36 -9.47 -10.93 -4.86
CA ASN A 36 -8.68 -11.99 -4.28
C ASN A 36 -9.21 -13.36 -4.73
N PHE A 37 -8.33 -14.27 -5.14
CA PHE A 37 -8.71 -15.55 -5.74
C PHE A 37 -8.16 -16.76 -4.98
N ALA A 38 -7.29 -16.53 -4.00
CA ALA A 38 -6.67 -17.57 -3.19
C ALA A 38 -6.62 -17.10 -1.72
N PRO A 39 -6.53 -18.00 -0.74
CA PRO A 39 -6.41 -17.59 0.66
C PRO A 39 -5.22 -16.65 0.84
N ASN A 40 -5.43 -15.52 1.52
CA ASN A 40 -4.38 -14.54 1.79
C ASN A 40 -4.37 -14.20 3.28
N GLY A 41 -3.51 -14.88 4.03
CA GLY A 41 -3.37 -14.75 5.47
C GLY A 41 -2.29 -13.74 5.90
N PRO A 42 -2.02 -13.65 7.22
CA PRO A 42 -1.06 -12.70 7.80
C PRO A 42 0.40 -13.00 7.45
N GLU A 43 0.71 -14.24 7.09
CA GLU A 43 2.06 -14.68 6.71
C GLU A 43 2.27 -14.73 5.18
N ASP A 44 1.22 -14.46 4.41
CA ASP A 44 1.30 -14.42 2.95
C ASP A 44 1.70 -13.02 2.47
N GLY A 45 2.05 -12.94 1.19
CA GLY A 45 2.34 -11.67 0.55
C GLY A 45 1.09 -10.82 0.38
N GLY A 46 1.24 -9.67 -0.28
CA GLY A 46 0.12 -8.86 -0.72
C GLY A 46 0.02 -7.52 -0.01
N LEU A 47 -1.19 -6.96 0.03
CA LEU A 47 -1.41 -5.55 0.36
C LEU A 47 -1.28 -5.26 1.85
N VAL A 48 -0.43 -4.30 2.18
CA VAL A 48 -0.39 -3.61 3.47
C VAL A 48 -0.90 -2.19 3.26
N VAL A 49 -1.76 -1.73 4.16
CA VAL A 49 -2.30 -0.37 4.16
C VAL A 49 -2.03 0.30 5.49
N MET A 50 -1.91 1.62 5.47
CA MET A 50 -1.90 2.44 6.66
C MET A 50 -3.28 3.01 6.91
N LYS A 51 -4.08 2.31 7.72
CA LYS A 51 -5.47 2.65 8.01
C LYS A 51 -5.58 4.08 8.57
N GLY A 52 -6.40 4.90 7.92
CA GLY A 52 -6.65 6.31 8.29
C GLY A 52 -5.81 7.34 7.53
N SER A 53 -4.73 6.93 6.87
CA SER A 53 -3.79 7.86 6.20
C SER A 53 -4.43 8.71 5.10
N HIS A 54 -5.40 8.19 4.35
CA HIS A 54 -6.10 8.94 3.29
C HIS A 54 -6.78 10.22 3.81
N ALA A 55 -7.23 10.23 5.07
CA ALA A 55 -7.87 11.39 5.68
C ALA A 55 -6.86 12.51 6.02
N LEU A 56 -5.58 12.16 6.18
CA LEU A 56 -4.50 13.09 6.50
C LEU A 56 -3.68 13.49 5.28
N CYS A 57 -3.94 12.91 4.11
CA CYS A 57 -3.17 13.10 2.89
C CYS A 57 -3.07 14.60 2.49
N GLU A 58 -4.19 15.33 2.54
CA GLU A 58 -4.17 16.77 2.23
C GLU A 58 -3.46 17.61 3.30
N GLU A 59 -3.56 17.23 4.58
CA GLU A 59 -2.82 17.90 5.65
C GLU A 59 -1.32 17.69 5.48
N PHE A 60 -0.92 16.46 5.15
CA PHE A 60 0.46 16.10 4.90
C PHE A 60 1.07 16.96 3.79
N PHE A 61 0.42 17.07 2.63
CA PHE A 61 0.93 17.85 1.49
C PHE A 61 0.84 19.37 1.69
N ARG A 62 0.05 19.87 2.65
CA ARG A 62 0.12 21.27 3.08
C ARG A 62 1.30 21.54 4.01
N ALA A 63 1.68 20.56 4.84
CA ALA A 63 2.74 20.69 5.83
C ALA A 63 4.13 20.37 5.27
N HIS A 64 4.22 19.59 4.18
CA HIS A 64 5.47 19.14 3.60
C HIS A 64 5.57 19.55 2.13
N ASP A 65 6.69 20.17 1.76
CA ASP A 65 7.00 20.40 0.36
C ASP A 65 7.48 19.10 -0.29
N VAL A 66 6.71 18.62 -1.26
CA VAL A 66 6.98 17.40 -2.03
C VAL A 66 7.35 17.71 -3.48
N THR A 67 7.59 18.98 -3.79
CA THR A 67 7.96 19.44 -5.13
C THR A 67 9.26 18.77 -5.59
N GLY A 68 9.28 18.28 -6.83
CA GLY A 68 10.46 17.66 -7.43
C GLY A 68 10.74 16.22 -6.98
N ARG A 69 9.87 15.61 -6.17
CA ARG A 69 9.97 14.17 -5.89
C ARG A 69 9.83 13.35 -7.16
N LYS A 70 10.60 12.26 -7.23
CA LYS A 70 10.47 11.28 -8.31
C LYS A 70 9.11 10.60 -8.19
N THR A 71 8.36 10.65 -9.27
CA THR A 71 7.06 10.02 -9.42
C THR A 71 7.05 9.14 -10.67
N TRP A 72 5.98 8.38 -10.85
CA TRP A 72 5.74 7.51 -11.99
C TRP A 72 4.40 7.86 -12.63
N GLY A 73 4.35 7.85 -13.96
CA GLY A 73 3.14 8.22 -14.71
C GLY A 73 2.86 9.74 -14.66
N PRO A 74 1.58 10.16 -14.70
CA PRO A 74 1.16 11.58 -14.67
C PRO A 74 1.17 12.16 -13.24
N ASP A 75 2.26 11.93 -12.51
CA ASP A 75 2.47 12.39 -11.13
C ASP A 75 1.51 11.79 -10.09
N ASP A 76 0.97 10.60 -10.33
CA ASP A 76 0.00 9.94 -9.45
C ASP A 76 0.66 9.07 -8.36
N TRP A 77 1.90 8.60 -8.57
CA TRP A 77 2.63 7.80 -7.57
C TRP A 77 3.50 8.70 -6.68
N ILE A 78 3.26 8.71 -5.37
CA ILE A 78 4.10 9.45 -4.42
C ILE A 78 4.61 8.51 -3.32
N GLY A 79 5.93 8.35 -3.27
CA GLY A 79 6.61 7.60 -2.23
C GLY A 79 6.81 8.42 -0.95
N PHE A 80 6.81 7.71 0.17
CA PHE A 80 7.07 8.25 1.50
C PHE A 80 8.37 7.69 2.09
N GLU A 81 9.09 8.53 2.81
CA GLU A 81 10.21 8.11 3.64
C GLU A 81 9.74 7.60 5.02
N GLU A 82 10.64 6.96 5.77
CA GLU A 82 10.32 6.39 7.08
C GLU A 82 9.82 7.45 8.07
N SER A 83 10.46 8.62 8.11
CA SER A 83 10.06 9.77 8.93
C SER A 83 8.64 10.26 8.60
N GLU A 84 8.25 10.17 7.34
CA GLU A 84 6.92 10.59 6.87
C GLU A 84 5.86 9.56 7.21
N THR A 85 6.19 8.26 7.12
CA THR A 85 5.30 7.23 7.65
C THR A 85 5.11 7.38 9.15
N GLN A 86 6.16 7.71 9.91
CA GLN A 86 6.06 7.95 11.35
C GLN A 86 5.12 9.13 11.66
N TRP A 87 5.13 10.20 10.85
CA TRP A 87 4.19 11.32 11.01
C TRP A 87 2.72 10.87 10.97
N PHE A 88 2.37 9.93 10.09
CA PHE A 88 1.02 9.36 10.05
C PHE A 88 0.74 8.46 11.28
N GLU A 89 1.72 7.69 11.75
CA GLU A 89 1.59 6.83 12.94
C GLU A 89 1.34 7.65 14.22
N GLU A 90 2.09 8.74 14.40
CA GLU A 90 1.95 9.67 15.52
C GLU A 90 0.57 10.34 15.56
N LYS A 91 -0.08 10.44 14.39
CA LYS A 91 -1.46 10.93 14.24
C LYS A 91 -2.51 9.81 14.33
N GLY A 92 -2.11 8.61 14.73
CA GLY A 92 -2.99 7.49 15.02
C GLY A 92 -3.31 6.59 13.84
N CYS A 93 -2.65 6.77 12.69
CA CYS A 93 -2.78 5.84 11.58
C CYS A 93 -2.06 4.52 11.91
N LYS A 94 -2.60 3.39 11.42
CA LYS A 94 -2.09 2.06 11.78
C LYS A 94 -1.75 1.25 10.55
N VAL A 95 -0.53 0.73 10.50
CA VAL A 95 -0.11 -0.25 9.49
C VAL A 95 -0.85 -1.56 9.71
N MET A 96 -1.44 -2.11 8.65
CA MET A 96 -2.26 -3.32 8.70
C MET A 96 -2.07 -4.14 7.42
N LYS A 97 -1.71 -5.43 7.58
CA LYS A 97 -1.76 -6.40 6.48
C LYS A 97 -3.23 -6.75 6.21
N VAL A 98 -3.69 -6.52 4.99
CA VAL A 98 -5.03 -6.93 4.57
C VAL A 98 -5.01 -8.44 4.35
N CYS A 99 -5.85 -9.17 5.09
CA CYS A 99 -6.11 -10.59 4.86
C CYS A 99 -7.46 -10.74 4.17
N ALA A 100 -7.58 -11.72 3.29
CA ALA A 100 -8.77 -11.93 2.48
C ALA A 100 -8.93 -13.40 2.08
N GLU A 101 -10.18 -13.83 1.91
CA GLU A 101 -10.54 -15.15 1.42
C GLU A 101 -10.74 -15.15 -0.11
N PRO A 102 -10.71 -16.32 -0.78
CA PRO A 102 -11.03 -16.41 -2.20
C PRO A 102 -12.42 -15.83 -2.50
N GLY A 103 -12.50 -14.94 -3.47
CA GLY A 103 -13.72 -14.25 -3.89
C GLY A 103 -13.90 -12.86 -3.28
N ASP A 104 -13.13 -12.50 -2.24
CA ASP A 104 -13.23 -11.18 -1.62
C ASP A 104 -12.75 -10.07 -2.57
N LEU A 105 -13.51 -8.98 -2.62
CA LEU A 105 -13.11 -7.74 -3.28
C LEU A 105 -12.55 -6.76 -2.24
N ILE A 106 -11.24 -6.53 -2.30
CA ILE A 106 -10.57 -5.52 -1.50
C ILE A 106 -10.64 -4.19 -2.26
N LEU A 107 -11.14 -3.13 -1.63
CA LEU A 107 -11.17 -1.78 -2.18
C LEU A 107 -10.50 -0.80 -1.21
N TRP A 108 -9.76 0.17 -1.72
CA TRP A 108 -9.19 1.26 -0.91
C TRP A 108 -9.12 2.57 -1.69
N ASP A 109 -9.18 3.66 -0.94
CA ASP A 109 -8.95 5.03 -1.43
C ASP A 109 -7.49 5.15 -1.87
N SER A 110 -7.23 5.63 -3.09
CA SER A 110 -5.87 5.72 -3.65
C SER A 110 -4.94 6.67 -2.89
N ARG A 111 -5.49 7.52 -2.00
CA ARG A 111 -4.74 8.35 -1.04
C ARG A 111 -4.29 7.60 0.21
N THR A 112 -4.70 6.34 0.39
CA THR A 112 -4.26 5.51 1.51
C THR A 112 -2.84 5.06 1.28
N VAL A 113 -1.92 5.40 2.20
CA VAL A 113 -0.54 4.91 2.14
C VAL A 113 -0.55 3.38 2.15
N HIS A 114 0.05 2.76 1.16
CA HIS A 114 0.05 1.33 0.99
C HIS A 114 1.34 0.83 0.33
N TYR A 115 1.57 -0.47 0.41
CA TYR A 115 2.67 -1.17 -0.26
C TYR A 115 2.39 -2.68 -0.25
N ASN A 116 3.16 -3.45 -1.01
CA ASN A 116 3.12 -4.92 -0.93
C ASN A 116 4.22 -5.47 -0.02
N VAL A 117 3.91 -6.57 0.66
CA VAL A 117 4.89 -7.39 1.38
C VAL A 117 5.09 -8.72 0.67
N ARG A 118 6.29 -9.29 0.84
CA ARG A 118 6.60 -10.65 0.40
C ARG A 118 6.03 -11.67 1.39
N PRO A 119 5.60 -12.85 0.91
CA PRO A 119 5.20 -13.94 1.78
C PRO A 119 6.37 -14.41 2.65
N ARG A 120 6.03 -14.79 3.88
CA ARG A 120 6.91 -15.48 4.83
C ARG A 120 6.63 -16.98 4.86
N SER A 121 5.48 -17.42 4.33
CA SER A 121 5.12 -18.82 4.15
C SER A 121 5.83 -19.47 2.96
N GLN A 122 5.84 -20.80 2.92
CA GLN A 122 6.34 -21.61 1.78
C GLN A 122 5.22 -21.94 0.78
N ASN A 123 4.04 -21.36 0.95
CA ASN A 123 2.88 -21.66 0.11
C ASN A 123 3.06 -21.03 -1.27
N LEU A 124 2.95 -21.84 -2.32
CA LEU A 124 2.86 -21.38 -3.70
C LEU A 124 1.38 -21.23 -4.06
N LEU A 125 0.97 -20.01 -4.42
CA LEU A 125 -0.37 -19.72 -4.92
C LEU A 125 -0.24 -19.03 -6.27
N ALA A 126 -0.57 -19.77 -7.33
CA ALA A 126 -0.57 -19.29 -8.70
C ALA A 126 -1.94 -19.59 -9.33
N LEU A 127 -2.59 -18.54 -9.83
CA LEU A 127 -3.73 -18.68 -10.73
C LEU A 127 -3.24 -18.40 -12.14
N ILE A 128 -3.48 -19.36 -13.03
CA ILE A 128 -3.07 -19.34 -14.43
C ILE A 128 -4.27 -18.97 -15.28
#